data_AF-A0A957YIW9-F1
#
_entry.id   AF-A0A957YIW9-F1
#
_cell.length_a   1.000
_cell.length_b   1.000
_cell.length_c   1.000
_cell.angle_alpha   90.00
_cell.angle_beta   90.00
_cell.angle_gamma   90.00
#
_symmetry.space_group_name_H-M   'P 1'
#
loop_
_entity.id
_entity.type
_entity.pdbx_description
1 polymer ?
#
loop_
_entity_poly.entity_id
_entity_poly.type
_entity_poly.pdbx_seq_one_letter_code
_entity_poly.pdbx_strand_id
1 'polypeptide(L)'
;GSTEKVQEEVGALLSIPFVDYARGDGRAIGPGQAHTWSPVLLTPQTAWAENYRGLWGLDTKDPFGGERAPAGPKYNRDGSIRTSWYDPLGWAGLDKVAPPGLAVEQMRNQIATLEQQREALDAKIAHKRAEVRRLSLEVQALHETSYFKQIHKAQQEQLNAAESDLHELQRRAVELTETQLASQSYLAKIEKDDWGNPQAHLHHKHPPEPPLDSQARIIELWAAVSGGLLLLAFTLLFIINPGRWYVWIVVIGFAFAAIEATVRRRLSPFLLNMTIVLAVFTSLILIKEFWYLLLILALLALVVTMIIDNLRELRQR
;
A
#
# COMPACT_ATOMS: atom_id res chain seq x y z
N GLY A 1 46.73 14.34 -5.44
CA GLY A 1 47.51 13.75 -4.33
C GLY A 1 46.86 13.99 -2.97
N SER A 2 46.44 15.21 -2.63
CA SER A 2 45.81 15.53 -1.33
C SER A 2 44.29 15.50 -1.35
N THR A 3 43.64 15.93 -2.43
CA THR A 3 42.17 15.97 -2.55
C THR A 3 41.55 14.58 -2.56
N GLU A 4 42.16 13.63 -3.26
CA GLU A 4 41.68 12.24 -3.34
C GLU A 4 41.77 11.52 -1.98
N LYS A 5 42.88 11.70 -1.26
CA LYS A 5 43.06 11.20 0.11
C LYS A 5 42.07 11.82 1.10
N VAL A 6 41.84 13.14 1.02
CA VAL A 6 40.87 13.82 1.89
C VAL A 6 39.45 13.35 1.56
N GLN A 7 39.14 13.10 0.29
CA GLN A 7 37.82 12.61 -0.12
C GLN A 7 37.59 11.15 0.29
N GLU A 8 38.65 10.34 0.32
CA GLU A 8 38.65 8.97 0.83
C GLU A 8 38.54 8.92 2.38
N GLU A 9 39.28 9.79 3.09
CA GLU A 9 39.19 9.95 4.55
C GLU A 9 37.83 10.51 5.00
N VAL A 10 37.29 11.51 4.30
CA VAL A 10 35.95 12.08 4.56
C VAL A 10 34.86 11.07 4.17
N GLY A 11 35.06 10.30 3.10
CA GLY A 11 34.16 9.21 2.71
C GLY A 11 34.08 8.11 3.77
N ALA A 12 35.21 7.76 4.39
CA ALA A 12 35.26 6.80 5.50
C ALA A 12 34.68 7.37 6.81
N LEU A 13 34.75 8.69 7.02
CA LEU A 13 34.13 9.36 8.18
C LEU A 13 32.61 9.56 8.06
N LEU A 14 32.07 9.57 6.83
CA LEU A 14 30.65 9.79 6.53
C LEU A 14 29.95 8.55 5.98
N SER A 15 30.59 7.39 5.98
CA SER A 15 29.95 6.14 5.58
C SER A 15 28.95 5.72 6.65
N ILE A 16 27.67 5.99 6.41
CA ILE A 16 26.58 5.44 7.22
C ILE A 16 26.51 3.94 6.91
N PRO A 17 26.64 3.06 7.91
CA PRO A 17 26.47 1.64 7.68
C PRO A 17 25.02 1.38 7.25
N PHE A 18 24.85 0.82 6.06
CA PHE A 18 23.57 0.32 5.58
C PHE A 18 23.66 -1.19 5.39
N VAL A 19 22.53 -1.86 5.55
CA VAL A 19 22.42 -3.29 5.26
C VAL A 19 21.59 -3.42 3.99
N ASP A 20 22.21 -3.92 2.92
CA ASP A 20 21.51 -4.29 1.70
C ASP A 20 21.31 -5.81 1.67
N TYR A 21 20.14 -6.24 1.22
CA TYR A 21 19.79 -7.64 1.09
C TYR A 21 19.63 -7.95 -0.39
N ALA A 22 20.39 -8.91 -0.90
CA ALA A 22 20.26 -9.40 -2.25
C ALA A 22 20.35 -10.92 -2.24
N ARG A 23 19.71 -11.56 -3.22
CA ARG A 23 19.87 -12.99 -3.45
C ARG A 23 21.34 -13.27 -3.78
N GLY A 24 21.83 -14.43 -3.34
CA GLY A 24 23.24 -14.84 -3.41
C GLY A 24 23.70 -15.36 -4.77
N ASP A 25 23.03 -14.99 -5.86
CA ASP A 25 23.31 -15.35 -7.25
C ASP A 25 24.35 -14.44 -7.93
N GLY A 26 24.97 -13.54 -7.16
CA GLY A 26 26.06 -12.66 -7.61
C GLY A 26 27.47 -13.24 -7.39
N ARG A 27 28.46 -12.34 -7.25
CA ARG A 27 29.84 -12.74 -6.97
C ARG A 27 29.94 -13.43 -5.61
N ALA A 28 30.48 -14.65 -5.60
CA ALA A 28 30.72 -15.37 -4.37
C ALA A 28 31.81 -14.69 -3.52
N ILE A 29 31.50 -14.50 -2.24
CA ILE A 29 32.42 -13.98 -1.21
C ILE A 29 32.44 -14.94 -0.02
N GLY A 30 33.61 -15.28 0.51
CA GLY A 30 33.75 -16.18 1.65
C GLY A 30 34.98 -17.08 1.64
N PRO A 31 35.09 -17.98 2.63
CA PRO A 31 36.15 -18.96 2.70
C PRO A 31 36.28 -19.73 1.39
N GLY A 32 37.46 -19.71 0.77
CA GLY A 32 37.71 -20.35 -0.52
C GLY A 32 37.29 -19.55 -1.76
N GLN A 33 36.82 -18.31 -1.60
CA GLN A 33 36.49 -17.39 -2.71
C GLN A 33 37.56 -16.31 -2.91
N ALA A 34 37.50 -15.62 -4.06
CA ALA A 34 38.43 -14.54 -4.39
C ALA A 34 38.41 -13.38 -3.37
N HIS A 35 37.25 -13.12 -2.77
CA HIS A 35 37.09 -12.17 -1.67
C HIS A 35 36.74 -12.94 -0.40
N THR A 36 37.65 -12.99 0.57
CA THR A 36 37.49 -13.77 1.79
C THR A 36 36.90 -12.95 2.94
N TRP A 37 36.10 -13.59 3.78
CA TRP A 37 35.66 -13.06 5.07
C TRP A 37 35.66 -14.19 6.11
N SER A 38 35.68 -13.84 7.40
CA SER A 38 35.54 -14.79 8.50
C SER A 38 34.26 -14.48 9.29
N PRO A 39 33.34 -15.44 9.48
CA PRO A 39 32.17 -15.22 10.31
C PRO A 39 32.56 -14.96 11.76
N VAL A 40 31.93 -13.95 12.36
CA VAL A 40 31.87 -13.78 13.82
C VAL A 40 30.48 -14.22 14.25
N LEU A 41 30.36 -15.46 14.71
CA LEU A 41 29.08 -16.03 15.11
C LEU A 41 28.68 -15.50 16.50
N LEU A 42 27.47 -14.97 16.60
CA LEU A 42 26.84 -14.68 17.89
C LEU A 42 26.34 -16.00 18.47
N THR A 43 26.72 -16.27 19.71
CA THR A 43 26.33 -17.48 20.44
C THR A 43 25.60 -17.08 21.71
N PRO A 44 24.88 -18.00 22.39
CA PRO A 44 24.32 -17.72 23.72
C PRO A 44 25.36 -17.26 24.76
N GLN A 45 26.65 -17.53 24.52
CA GLN A 45 27.76 -17.10 25.37
C GLN A 45 28.20 -15.65 25.08
N THR A 46 27.67 -15.01 24.03
CA THR A 46 27.96 -13.61 23.69
C THR A 46 27.22 -12.67 24.65
N ALA A 47 27.84 -12.46 25.82
CA ALA A 47 27.22 -11.80 26.98
C ALA A 47 26.62 -10.43 26.68
N TRP A 48 27.23 -9.62 25.82
CA TRP A 48 26.70 -8.30 25.49
C TRP A 48 25.39 -8.38 24.69
N ALA A 49 25.22 -9.37 23.80
CA ALA A 49 24.01 -9.56 23.02
C ALA A 49 22.89 -10.19 23.86
N GLU A 50 23.25 -11.14 24.74
CA GLU A 50 22.33 -11.84 25.64
C GLU A 50 21.75 -10.90 26.72
N ASN A 51 22.62 -10.09 27.31
CA ASN A 51 22.27 -9.22 28.43
C ASN A 51 21.91 -7.79 28.00
N TYR A 52 21.84 -7.51 26.69
CA TYR A 52 21.44 -6.20 26.22
C TYR A 52 19.98 -5.92 26.60
N ARG A 53 19.76 -4.81 27.31
CA ARG A 53 18.43 -4.32 27.71
C ARG A 53 18.19 -2.86 27.31
N GLY A 54 19.18 -2.23 26.68
CA GLY A 54 19.13 -0.83 26.25
C GLY A 54 18.46 -0.61 24.90
N LEU A 55 18.54 0.62 24.42
CA LEU A 55 18.20 0.99 23.05
C LEU A 55 19.49 1.17 22.24
N TRP A 56 19.52 0.56 21.06
CA TRP A 56 20.63 0.57 20.13
C TRP A 56 20.48 1.72 19.14
N GLY A 57 21.36 2.71 19.21
CA GLY A 57 21.35 3.87 18.31
C GLY A 57 21.31 5.21 19.07
N LEU A 58 21.13 6.30 18.33
CA LEU A 58 21.03 7.64 18.91
C LEU A 58 19.71 7.79 19.68
N ASP A 59 19.79 7.92 21.00
CA ASP A 59 18.66 8.36 21.81
C ASP A 59 18.61 9.89 21.77
N THR A 60 17.64 10.45 21.04
CA THR A 60 17.47 11.90 20.83
C THR A 60 17.09 12.64 22.11
N LYS A 61 16.81 11.91 23.21
CA LYS A 61 16.33 12.45 24.48
C LYS A 61 15.12 13.37 24.29
N ASP A 62 14.31 13.09 23.27
CA ASP A 62 13.08 13.82 23.00
C ASP A 62 12.16 13.76 24.25
N PRO A 63 11.81 14.90 24.88
CA PRO A 63 10.94 14.94 26.05
C PRO A 63 9.58 14.30 25.83
N PHE A 64 9.10 14.28 24.58
CA PHE A 64 7.82 13.70 24.20
C PHE A 64 7.95 12.23 23.76
N GLY A 65 9.18 11.74 23.62
CA GLY A 65 9.50 10.34 23.34
C GLY A 65 9.01 9.84 21.99
N GLY A 66 8.84 10.73 21.01
CA GLY A 66 8.37 10.42 19.66
C GLY A 66 9.39 9.62 18.85
N GLU A 67 10.68 9.89 19.06
CA GLU A 67 11.78 9.16 18.43
C GLU A 67 12.64 8.48 19.50
N ARG A 68 12.59 7.14 19.57
CA ARG A 68 13.45 6.36 20.43
C ARG A 68 14.28 5.40 19.60
N ALA A 69 15.54 5.21 19.99
CA ALA A 69 16.41 4.23 19.37
C ALA A 69 15.79 2.81 19.40
N PRO A 70 16.02 1.97 18.39
CA PRO A 70 15.49 0.60 18.34
C PRO A 70 16.02 -0.27 19.49
N ALA A 71 15.30 -1.33 19.87
CA ALA A 71 15.78 -2.29 20.88
C ALA A 71 17.00 -3.08 20.35
N GLY A 72 17.79 -3.69 21.25
CA GLY A 72 18.97 -4.48 20.89
C GLY A 72 18.72 -5.67 19.95
N PRO A 73 19.79 -6.42 19.58
CA PRO A 73 19.75 -7.39 18.47
C PRO A 73 18.89 -8.63 18.73
N LYS A 74 18.74 -9.06 19.99
CA LYS A 74 18.02 -10.29 20.36
C LYS A 74 16.57 -10.06 20.76
N TYR A 75 16.28 -9.00 21.51
CA TYR A 75 14.97 -8.75 22.10
C TYR A 75 14.31 -7.51 21.53
N ASN A 76 12.99 -7.59 21.35
CA ASN A 76 12.12 -6.46 21.09
C ASN A 76 11.91 -5.62 22.36
N ARG A 77 11.25 -4.47 22.20
CA ARG A 77 10.95 -3.55 23.32
C ARG A 77 10.02 -4.18 24.37
N ASP A 78 9.15 -5.09 23.96
CA ASP A 78 8.22 -5.83 24.83
C ASP A 78 8.87 -7.05 25.49
N GLY A 79 10.16 -7.31 25.24
CA GLY A 79 10.89 -8.46 25.75
C GLY A 79 10.70 -9.75 24.93
N SER A 80 9.89 -9.72 23.87
CA SER A 80 9.80 -10.86 22.93
C SER A 80 11.12 -11.04 22.16
N ILE A 81 11.40 -12.26 21.71
CA ILE A 81 12.59 -12.54 20.90
C ILE A 81 12.34 -12.05 19.47
N ARG A 82 13.32 -11.35 18.89
CA ARG A 82 13.25 -10.88 17.50
C ARG A 82 13.29 -12.04 16.51
N THR A 83 12.44 -11.98 15.48
CA THR A 83 12.44 -12.95 14.37
C THR A 83 13.78 -13.01 13.65
N SER A 84 14.46 -11.88 13.49
CA SER A 84 15.84 -11.83 12.94
C SER A 84 16.86 -12.66 13.72
N TRP A 85 16.57 -13.02 14.98
CA TRP A 85 17.44 -13.83 15.83
C TRP A 85 17.13 -15.32 15.75
N TYR A 86 15.86 -15.72 15.86
CA TYR A 86 15.48 -17.14 15.89
C TYR A 86 15.17 -17.73 14.51
N ASP A 87 14.82 -16.90 13.54
CA ASP A 87 14.50 -17.27 12.16
C ASP A 87 15.07 -16.22 11.19
N PRO A 88 16.40 -16.21 11.00
CA PRO A 88 17.05 -15.21 10.14
C PRO A 88 16.68 -15.37 8.66
N LEU A 89 16.39 -16.60 8.21
CA LEU A 89 16.03 -16.87 6.82
C LEU A 89 14.60 -16.43 6.52
N GLY A 90 13.64 -16.77 7.38
CA GLY A 90 12.27 -16.28 7.26
C GLY A 90 12.19 -14.77 7.43
N TRP A 91 12.97 -14.20 8.35
CA TRP A 91 13.08 -12.75 8.51
C TRP A 91 13.63 -12.05 7.27
N ALA A 92 14.66 -12.61 6.62
CA ALA A 92 15.21 -12.11 5.36
C ALA A 92 14.34 -12.45 4.13
N GLY A 93 13.30 -13.27 4.29
CA GLY A 93 12.45 -13.75 3.20
C GLY A 93 13.15 -14.73 2.25
N LEU A 94 14.19 -15.42 2.72
CA LEU A 94 14.96 -16.40 1.95
C LEU A 94 14.35 -17.81 1.98
N ASP A 95 13.46 -18.13 2.92
CA ASP A 95 12.82 -19.47 2.99
C ASP A 95 12.04 -19.84 1.73
N LYS A 96 11.52 -18.83 1.00
CA LYS A 96 10.82 -19.01 -0.28
C LYS A 96 11.75 -19.03 -1.49
N VAL A 97 13.04 -18.76 -1.30
CA VAL A 97 14.03 -18.67 -2.38
C VAL A 97 14.75 -20.01 -2.46
N ALA A 98 14.52 -20.74 -3.55
CA ALA A 98 15.26 -21.95 -3.82
C ALA A 98 16.77 -21.65 -3.93
N PRO A 99 17.64 -22.44 -3.28
CA PRO A 99 19.08 -22.31 -3.46
C PRO A 99 19.46 -22.44 -4.94
N PRO A 100 20.37 -21.60 -5.49
CA PRO A 100 20.66 -21.60 -6.93
C PRO A 100 21.03 -22.97 -7.50
N GLY A 101 21.79 -23.78 -6.74
CA GLY A 101 22.17 -25.14 -7.14
C GLY A 101 21.03 -26.17 -7.16
N LEU A 102 19.90 -25.89 -6.50
CA LEU A 102 18.73 -26.78 -6.44
C LEU A 102 17.54 -26.26 -7.24
N ALA A 103 17.49 -24.96 -7.52
CA ALA A 103 16.32 -24.31 -8.11
C ALA A 103 15.95 -24.85 -9.51
N VAL A 104 16.95 -25.19 -10.35
CA VAL A 104 16.69 -25.79 -11.67
C VAL A 104 16.01 -27.16 -11.54
N GLU A 105 16.54 -28.01 -10.65
CA GLU A 105 15.96 -29.33 -10.40
C GLU A 105 14.56 -29.23 -9.79
N GLN A 106 14.38 -28.37 -8.79
CA GLN A 106 13.08 -28.12 -8.16
C GLN A 106 12.03 -27.62 -9.17
N MET A 107 12.43 -26.72 -10.08
CA MET A 107 11.54 -26.21 -11.12
C MET A 107 11.16 -27.29 -12.14
N ARG A 108 12.10 -28.17 -12.51
CA ARG A 108 11.80 -29.34 -13.38
C ARG A 108 10.81 -30.29 -12.70
N ASN A 109 11.00 -30.58 -11.41
CA ASN A 109 10.08 -31.41 -10.63
C ASN A 109 8.69 -30.78 -10.53
N GLN A 110 8.61 -29.46 -10.37
CA GLN A 110 7.35 -28.72 -10.35
C GLN A 110 6.64 -28.82 -11.70
N ILE A 111 7.35 -28.64 -12.83
CA ILE A 111 6.78 -28.77 -14.17
C ILE A 111 6.23 -30.19 -14.40
N ALA A 112 6.98 -31.22 -14.01
CA ALA A 112 6.51 -32.61 -14.11
C ALA A 112 5.25 -32.85 -13.26
N THR A 113 5.17 -32.25 -12.08
CA THR A 113 3.96 -32.31 -11.23
C THR A 113 2.76 -31.62 -11.89
N LEU A 114 2.97 -30.45 -12.49
CA LEU A 114 1.91 -29.72 -13.23
C LEU A 114 1.42 -30.53 -14.43
N GLU A 115 2.32 -31.23 -15.14
CA GLU A 115 1.97 -32.09 -16.26
C GLU A 115 1.09 -33.27 -15.83
N GLN A 116 1.45 -33.96 -14.73
CA GLN A 116 0.61 -35.02 -14.15
C GLN A 116 -0.78 -34.50 -13.72
N GLN A 117 -0.83 -33.30 -13.12
CA GLN A 117 -2.09 -32.68 -12.73
C GLN A 117 -2.98 -32.38 -13.95
N ARG A 118 -2.38 -31.96 -15.07
CA ARG A 118 -3.09 -31.67 -16.31
C ARG A 118 -3.69 -32.93 -16.91
N GLU A 119 -2.92 -34.01 -17.00
CA GLU A 119 -3.41 -35.31 -17.48
C GLU A 119 -4.59 -35.83 -16.64
N ALA A 120 -4.48 -35.74 -15.30
CA ALA A 120 -5.55 -36.12 -14.39
C ALA A 120 -6.80 -35.23 -14.57
N LEU A 121 -6.62 -33.94 -14.86
CA LEU A 121 -7.73 -33.01 -15.08
C LEU A 121 -8.41 -33.24 -16.43
N ASP A 122 -7.65 -33.55 -17.48
CA ASP A 122 -8.17 -33.89 -18.80
C ASP A 122 -9.05 -35.14 -18.76
N ALA A 123 -8.64 -36.15 -18.00
CA ALA A 123 -9.46 -37.34 -17.76
C ALA A 123 -10.79 -37.01 -17.06
N LYS A 124 -10.76 -36.14 -16.03
CA LYS A 124 -11.96 -35.66 -15.33
C LYS A 124 -12.89 -34.87 -16.26
N ILE A 125 -12.32 -34.00 -17.10
CA ILE A 125 -13.05 -33.25 -18.11
C ILE A 125 -13.73 -34.19 -19.11
N ALA A 126 -13.02 -35.19 -19.62
CA ALA A 126 -13.57 -36.15 -20.56
C ALA A 126 -14.76 -36.92 -19.95
N HIS A 127 -14.63 -37.36 -18.69
CA HIS A 127 -15.71 -38.00 -17.94
C HIS A 127 -16.91 -37.05 -17.76
N LYS A 128 -16.68 -35.82 -17.29
CA LYS A 128 -17.76 -34.85 -17.05
C LYS A 128 -18.47 -34.43 -18.35
N ARG A 129 -17.74 -34.32 -19.46
CA ARG A 129 -18.32 -34.10 -20.80
C ARG A 129 -19.21 -35.25 -21.25
N ALA A 130 -18.89 -36.49 -20.90
CA ALA A 130 -19.76 -37.63 -21.18
C ALA A 130 -21.03 -37.60 -20.33
N GLU A 131 -20.92 -37.23 -19.05
CA GLU A 131 -22.05 -37.06 -18.13
C GLU A 131 -23.02 -35.96 -18.59
N VAL A 132 -22.51 -34.77 -18.95
CA VAL A 132 -23.33 -33.66 -19.48
C VAL A 132 -24.07 -34.08 -20.74
N ARG A 133 -23.38 -34.76 -21.69
CA ARG A 133 -24.03 -35.26 -22.91
C ARG A 133 -25.14 -36.27 -22.60
N ARG A 134 -24.93 -37.17 -21.64
CA ARG A 134 -25.96 -38.14 -21.23
C ARG A 134 -27.18 -37.43 -20.61
N LEU A 135 -26.96 -36.53 -19.65
CA LEU A 135 -28.04 -35.77 -18.99
C LEU A 135 -28.80 -34.90 -19.99
N SER A 136 -28.12 -34.29 -20.95
CA SER A 136 -28.75 -33.50 -22.02
C SER A 136 -29.71 -34.35 -22.87
N LEU A 137 -29.30 -35.57 -23.24
CA LEU A 137 -30.17 -36.52 -23.95
C LEU A 137 -31.37 -36.94 -23.10
N GLU A 138 -31.20 -37.20 -21.80
CA GLU A 138 -32.29 -37.56 -20.88
C GLU A 138 -33.31 -36.42 -20.73
N VAL A 139 -32.83 -35.18 -20.53
CA VAL A 139 -33.68 -33.99 -20.47
C VAL A 139 -34.47 -33.82 -21.76
N GLN A 140 -33.82 -33.95 -22.92
CA GLN A 140 -34.47 -33.85 -24.22
C GLN A 140 -35.53 -34.94 -24.44
N ALA A 141 -35.23 -36.19 -24.05
CA ALA A 141 -36.20 -37.29 -24.15
C ALA A 141 -37.43 -37.08 -23.25
N LEU A 142 -37.24 -36.53 -22.04
CA LEU A 142 -38.34 -36.22 -21.12
C LEU A 142 -39.20 -35.05 -21.60
N HIS A 143 -38.62 -34.12 -22.36
CA HIS A 143 -39.35 -32.97 -22.92
C HIS A 143 -40.47 -33.40 -23.86
N GLU A 144 -40.26 -34.46 -24.65
CA GLU A 144 -41.25 -35.03 -25.58
C GLU A 144 -42.47 -35.65 -24.86
N THR A 145 -42.35 -35.95 -23.55
CA THR A 145 -43.41 -36.57 -22.74
C THR A 145 -44.06 -35.58 -21.77
N SER A 146 -45.25 -35.08 -22.12
CA SER A 146 -46.02 -34.06 -21.36
C SER A 146 -46.41 -34.42 -19.91
N TYR A 147 -46.18 -35.65 -19.45
CA TYR A 147 -46.74 -36.16 -18.19
C TYR A 147 -45.83 -36.00 -16.94
N PHE A 148 -44.54 -35.67 -17.08
CA PHE A 148 -43.59 -35.73 -15.95
C PHE A 148 -42.83 -34.42 -15.67
N LYS A 149 -43.55 -33.32 -15.46
CA LYS A 149 -42.96 -31.98 -15.18
C LYS A 149 -41.94 -31.96 -14.04
N GLN A 150 -42.18 -32.70 -12.95
CA GLN A 150 -41.26 -32.73 -11.80
C GLN A 150 -39.95 -33.46 -12.12
N ILE A 151 -40.01 -34.60 -12.83
CA ILE A 151 -38.82 -35.37 -13.23
C ILE A 151 -37.98 -34.57 -14.22
N HIS A 152 -38.62 -33.93 -15.21
CA HIS A 152 -37.94 -33.04 -16.15
C HIS A 152 -37.22 -31.90 -15.41
N LYS A 153 -37.89 -31.25 -14.45
CA LYS A 153 -37.28 -30.16 -13.66
C LYS A 153 -36.05 -30.63 -12.89
N ALA A 154 -36.14 -31.77 -12.21
CA ALA A 154 -35.02 -32.34 -11.45
C ALA A 154 -33.82 -32.69 -12.37
N GLN A 155 -34.09 -33.27 -13.54
CA GLN A 155 -33.04 -33.61 -14.51
C GLN A 155 -32.40 -32.36 -15.14
N GLN A 156 -33.19 -31.31 -15.39
CA GLN A 156 -32.66 -30.02 -15.85
C GLN A 156 -31.73 -29.38 -14.80
N GLU A 157 -32.10 -29.43 -13.52
CA GLU A 157 -31.25 -28.93 -12.43
C GLU A 157 -29.93 -29.72 -12.34
N GLN A 158 -29.97 -31.04 -12.52
CA GLN A 158 -28.76 -31.88 -12.58
C GLN A 158 -27.88 -31.56 -13.79
N LEU A 159 -28.47 -31.36 -14.97
CA LEU A 159 -27.73 -30.94 -16.17
C LEU A 159 -27.03 -29.60 -15.95
N ASN A 160 -27.74 -28.60 -15.44
CA ASN A 160 -27.17 -27.27 -15.19
C ASN A 160 -26.00 -27.34 -14.18
N ALA A 161 -26.13 -28.15 -13.12
CA ALA A 161 -25.05 -28.37 -12.18
C ALA A 161 -23.83 -29.05 -12.83
N ALA A 162 -24.07 -30.08 -13.65
CA ALA A 162 -23.00 -30.77 -14.37
C ALA A 162 -22.28 -29.88 -15.39
N GLU A 163 -22.99 -28.97 -16.07
CA GLU A 163 -22.41 -27.97 -16.96
C GLU A 163 -21.55 -26.95 -16.19
N SER A 164 -22.04 -26.45 -15.05
CA SER A 164 -21.27 -25.55 -14.18
C SER A 164 -19.97 -26.21 -13.69
N ASP A 165 -20.06 -27.46 -13.23
CA ASP A 165 -18.89 -28.23 -12.83
C ASP A 165 -17.90 -28.42 -13.99
N LEU A 166 -18.40 -28.71 -15.20
CA LEU A 166 -17.56 -28.81 -16.39
C LEU A 166 -16.85 -27.50 -16.70
N HIS A 167 -17.55 -26.36 -16.62
CA HIS A 167 -16.97 -25.04 -16.83
C HIS A 167 -15.86 -24.73 -15.81
N GLU A 168 -16.06 -25.09 -14.54
CA GLU A 168 -15.04 -24.94 -13.50
C GLU A 168 -13.81 -25.82 -13.78
N LEU A 169 -14.01 -27.07 -14.21
CA LEU A 169 -12.89 -27.93 -14.64
C LEU A 169 -12.14 -27.35 -15.84
N GLN A 170 -12.84 -26.81 -16.85
CA GLN A 170 -12.22 -26.16 -17.99
C GLN A 170 -11.37 -24.94 -17.57
N ARG A 171 -11.90 -24.10 -16.67
CA ARG A 171 -11.18 -22.95 -16.15
C ARG A 171 -9.87 -23.35 -15.49
N ARG A 172 -9.93 -24.35 -14.60
CA ARG A 172 -8.72 -24.89 -13.94
C ARG A 172 -7.71 -25.46 -14.92
N ALA A 173 -8.16 -26.08 -16.01
CA ALA A 173 -7.26 -26.61 -17.04
C ALA A 173 -6.50 -25.49 -17.76
N VAL A 174 -7.17 -24.38 -18.06
CA VAL A 174 -6.53 -23.19 -18.64
C VAL A 174 -5.54 -22.58 -17.64
N GLU A 175 -5.94 -22.36 -16.39
CA GLU A 175 -5.06 -21.82 -15.33
C GLU A 175 -3.80 -22.68 -15.15
N LEU A 176 -3.95 -24.00 -15.16
CA LEU A 176 -2.84 -24.94 -15.03
C LEU A 176 -1.90 -24.89 -16.26
N THR A 177 -2.46 -24.78 -17.46
CA THR A 177 -1.69 -24.64 -18.71
C THR A 177 -0.87 -23.35 -18.71
N GLU A 178 -1.48 -22.23 -18.34
CA GLU A 178 -0.77 -20.94 -18.21
C GLU A 178 0.34 -21.01 -17.16
N THR A 179 0.07 -21.65 -16.02
CA THR A 179 1.08 -21.86 -14.97
C THR A 179 2.24 -22.72 -15.46
N GLN A 180 1.98 -23.78 -16.23
CA GLN A 180 3.01 -24.62 -16.83
C GLN A 180 3.87 -23.84 -17.84
N LEU A 181 3.26 -23.04 -18.72
CA LEU A 181 3.96 -22.20 -19.70
C LEU A 181 4.85 -21.15 -19.02
N ALA A 182 4.33 -20.50 -17.97
CA ALA A 182 5.09 -19.55 -17.16
C ALA A 182 6.27 -20.23 -16.45
N SER A 183 6.06 -21.44 -15.89
CA SER A 183 7.09 -22.22 -15.22
C SER A 183 8.20 -22.66 -16.18
N GLN A 184 7.84 -23.11 -17.39
CA GLN A 184 8.80 -23.46 -18.45
C GLN A 184 9.60 -22.24 -18.92
N SER A 185 8.92 -21.10 -19.10
CA SER A 185 9.58 -19.85 -19.48
C SER A 185 10.55 -19.37 -18.40
N TYR A 186 10.20 -19.53 -17.12
CA TYR A 186 11.08 -19.20 -16.00
C TYR A 186 12.26 -20.17 -15.89
N LEU A 187 12.04 -21.48 -16.07
CA LEU A 187 13.11 -22.48 -16.13
C LEU A 187 14.16 -22.12 -17.19
N ALA A 188 13.72 -21.75 -18.40
CA ALA A 188 14.62 -21.36 -19.49
C ALA A 188 15.45 -20.10 -19.19
N LYS A 189 15.01 -19.23 -18.26
CA LYS A 189 15.76 -18.06 -17.80
C LYS A 189 16.82 -18.46 -16.78
N ILE A 190 16.43 -19.21 -15.74
CA ILE A 190 17.36 -19.61 -14.68
C ILE A 190 18.44 -20.59 -15.17
N GLU A 191 18.17 -21.37 -16.22
CA GLU A 191 19.18 -22.21 -16.89
C GLU A 191 20.26 -21.40 -17.61
N LYS A 192 20.01 -20.11 -17.90
CA LYS A 192 20.96 -19.17 -18.49
C LYS A 192 21.57 -18.22 -17.44
N ASP A 193 21.46 -18.57 -16.16
CA ASP A 193 21.83 -17.72 -15.03
C ASP A 193 21.10 -16.35 -15.02
N ASP A 194 19.95 -16.23 -15.70
CA ASP A 194 19.07 -15.07 -15.62
C ASP A 194 18.02 -15.29 -14.54
N TRP A 195 18.34 -14.87 -13.33
CA TRP A 195 17.47 -15.00 -12.17
C TRP A 195 16.57 -13.76 -11.95
N GLY A 196 16.65 -12.76 -12.84
CA GLY A 196 15.97 -11.47 -12.67
C GLY A 196 16.55 -10.61 -11.54
N ASN A 197 15.73 -9.72 -10.98
CA ASN A 197 16.17 -8.79 -9.93
C ASN A 197 16.57 -9.54 -8.64
N PRO A 198 17.83 -9.42 -8.15
CA PRO A 198 18.29 -10.08 -6.92
C PRO A 198 17.50 -9.69 -5.66
N GLN A 199 16.86 -8.53 -5.66
CA GLN A 199 16.07 -8.01 -4.54
C GLN A 199 14.57 -8.36 -4.65
N ALA A 200 14.14 -9.11 -5.66
CA ALA A 200 12.73 -9.44 -5.87
C ALA A 200 12.09 -10.24 -4.72
N HIS A 201 12.91 -10.94 -3.93
CA HIS A 201 12.45 -11.70 -2.77
C HIS A 201 12.10 -10.81 -1.56
N LEU A 202 12.54 -9.55 -1.52
CA LEU A 202 12.30 -8.66 -0.40
C LEU A 202 10.86 -8.16 -0.38
N HIS A 203 10.18 -8.34 0.76
CA HIS A 203 8.86 -7.74 0.99
C HIS A 203 8.96 -6.28 1.42
N HIS A 204 9.91 -5.96 2.30
CA HIS A 204 10.11 -4.63 2.86
C HIS A 204 11.47 -4.11 2.43
N LYS A 205 11.55 -3.66 1.18
CA LYS A 205 12.74 -2.97 0.69
C LYS A 205 12.79 -1.60 1.37
N HIS A 206 13.90 -1.30 2.04
CA HIS A 206 14.24 0.06 2.44
C HIS A 206 15.05 0.70 1.30
N PRO A 207 14.41 1.41 0.36
CA PRO A 207 15.17 2.16 -0.62
C PRO A 207 15.95 3.26 0.10
N PRO A 208 17.14 3.64 -0.40
CA PRO A 208 17.78 4.86 0.06
C PRO A 208 16.82 6.04 -0.13
N GLU A 209 16.92 7.02 0.78
CA GLU A 209 16.12 8.23 0.66
C GLU A 209 16.37 8.86 -0.72
N PRO A 210 15.32 9.10 -1.52
CA PRO A 210 15.51 9.70 -2.83
C PRO A 210 16.15 11.08 -2.65
N PRO A 211 17.03 11.50 -3.57
CA PRO A 211 17.65 12.81 -3.47
C PRO A 211 16.58 13.88 -3.36
N LEU A 212 16.70 14.75 -2.34
CA LEU A 212 15.76 15.86 -2.12
C LEU A 212 15.66 16.68 -3.40
N ASP A 213 14.44 16.80 -3.93
CA ASP A 213 14.18 17.68 -5.05
C ASP A 213 14.52 19.13 -4.64
N SER A 214 14.96 19.93 -5.60
CA SER A 214 15.21 21.37 -5.46
C SER A 214 14.11 22.13 -4.70
N GLN A 215 12.85 21.69 -4.81
CA GLN A 215 11.68 22.26 -4.14
C GLN A 215 11.60 21.91 -2.65
N ALA A 216 12.10 20.75 -2.22
CA ALA A 216 12.09 20.37 -0.81
C ALA A 216 12.92 21.34 0.04
N ARG A 217 14.03 21.84 -0.52
CA ARG A 217 14.88 22.86 0.11
C ARG A 217 14.15 24.20 0.31
N ILE A 218 13.29 24.60 -0.63
CA ILE A 218 12.49 25.83 -0.50
C ILE A 218 11.43 25.68 0.58
N ILE A 219 10.80 24.50 0.67
CA ILE A 219 9.81 24.18 1.71
C ILE A 219 10.47 24.18 3.09
N GLU A 220 11.66 23.59 3.22
CA GLU A 220 12.42 23.54 4.48
C GLU A 220 12.87 24.93 4.92
N LEU A 221 13.41 25.75 4.01
CA LEU A 221 13.78 27.13 4.28
C LEU A 221 12.56 27.98 4.69
N TRP A 222 11.44 27.82 4.00
CA TRP A 222 10.20 28.51 4.36
C TRP A 222 9.71 28.05 5.74
N ALA A 223 9.68 26.76 6.03
CA ALA A 223 9.27 26.22 7.33
C ALA A 223 10.12 26.80 8.47
N ALA A 224 11.44 26.92 8.27
CA ALA A 224 12.36 27.48 9.27
C ALA A 224 12.16 28.99 9.51
N VAL A 225 11.90 29.78 8.46
CA VAL A 225 11.86 31.25 8.55
C VAL A 225 10.45 31.79 8.83
N SER A 226 9.42 31.09 8.37
CA SER A 226 8.01 31.51 8.41
C SER A 226 7.56 31.88 9.83
N GLY A 227 7.79 31.02 10.82
CA GLY A 227 7.38 31.29 12.20
C GLY A 227 7.95 32.59 12.78
N GLY A 228 9.22 32.88 12.49
CA GLY A 228 9.87 34.14 12.91
C GLY A 228 9.29 35.37 12.19
N LEU A 229 9.04 35.26 10.89
CA LEU A 229 8.39 36.32 10.10
C LEU A 229 6.98 36.64 10.60
N LEU A 230 6.20 35.62 10.96
CA LEU A 230 4.84 35.80 11.47
C LEU A 230 4.84 36.54 12.82
N LEU A 231 5.72 36.13 13.73
CA LEU A 231 5.87 36.80 15.03
C LEU A 231 6.29 38.25 14.85
N LEU A 232 7.29 38.51 13.99
CA LEU A 232 7.75 39.86 13.69
C LEU A 232 6.63 40.72 13.09
N ALA A 233 5.81 40.18 12.18
CA ALA A 233 4.67 40.88 11.61
C ALA A 233 3.63 41.26 12.68
N PHE A 234 3.32 40.37 13.62
CA PHE A 234 2.44 40.70 14.75
C PHE A 234 3.07 41.73 15.70
N THR A 235 4.36 41.62 16.01
CA THR A 235 5.06 42.61 16.85
C THR A 235 4.99 44.01 16.24
N LEU A 236 5.26 44.15 14.94
CA LEU A 236 5.13 45.41 14.21
C LEU A 236 3.70 45.96 14.23
N LEU A 237 2.69 45.08 14.11
CA LEU A 237 1.29 45.47 14.18
C LEU A 237 0.93 46.09 15.53
N PHE A 238 1.43 45.53 16.64
CA PHE A 238 1.22 46.07 17.98
C PHE A 238 1.91 47.42 18.19
N ILE A 239 3.09 47.63 17.62
CA ILE A 239 3.85 48.89 17.72
C ILE A 239 3.15 50.01 16.94
N ILE A 240 2.73 49.73 15.71
CA ILE A 240 2.09 50.73 14.82
C ILE A 240 0.67 51.05 15.29
N ASN A 241 0.01 50.10 15.96
CA ASN A 241 -1.33 50.22 16.52
C ASN A 241 -2.34 50.94 15.61
N PRO A 242 -2.62 50.39 14.41
CA PRO A 242 -3.60 50.98 13.52
C PRO A 242 -4.99 50.92 14.16
N GLY A 243 -5.84 51.93 13.90
CA GLY A 243 -7.20 52.05 14.46
C GLY A 243 -8.17 50.89 14.15
N ARG A 244 -7.73 49.87 13.40
CA ARG A 244 -8.41 48.59 13.13
C ARG A 244 -7.44 47.40 13.12
N TRP A 245 -6.59 47.28 14.13
CA TRP A 245 -5.57 46.21 14.24
C TRP A 245 -6.12 44.79 14.03
N TYR A 246 -7.36 44.50 14.46
CA TYR A 246 -8.01 43.21 14.25
C TYR A 246 -8.21 42.84 12.76
N VAL A 247 -8.43 43.83 11.88
CA VAL A 247 -8.52 43.59 10.42
C VAL A 247 -7.16 43.16 9.88
N TRP A 248 -6.10 43.82 10.35
CA TRP A 248 -4.73 43.52 9.92
C TRP A 248 -4.24 42.15 10.37
N ILE A 249 -4.70 41.63 11.52
CA ILE A 249 -4.43 40.24 11.92
C ILE A 249 -4.99 39.26 10.89
N VAL A 250 -6.23 39.47 10.45
CA VAL A 250 -6.87 38.63 9.45
C VAL A 250 -6.12 38.72 8.12
N VAL A 251 -5.73 39.93 7.70
CA VAL A 251 -4.96 40.15 6.47
C VAL A 251 -3.58 39.47 6.51
N ILE A 252 -2.84 39.60 7.62
CA ILE A 252 -1.52 38.97 7.80
C ILE A 252 -1.66 37.45 7.78
N GLY A 253 -2.59 36.90 8.57
CA GLY A 253 -2.83 35.45 8.60
C GLY A 253 -3.22 34.89 7.23
N PHE A 254 -4.04 35.63 6.48
CA PHE A 254 -4.44 35.28 5.12
C PHE A 254 -3.27 35.30 4.14
N ALA A 255 -2.47 36.38 4.14
CA ALA A 255 -1.31 36.51 3.27
C ALA A 255 -0.31 35.37 3.53
N PHE A 256 -0.11 35.04 4.80
CA PHE A 256 0.79 33.97 5.20
C PHE A 256 0.28 32.58 4.77
N ALA A 257 -1.00 32.31 4.97
CA ALA A 257 -1.62 31.06 4.52
C ALA A 257 -1.60 30.91 2.99
N ALA A 258 -1.74 32.01 2.24
CA ALA A 258 -1.62 32.02 0.78
C ALA A 258 -0.20 31.74 0.30
N ILE A 259 0.81 32.33 0.95
CA ILE A 259 2.23 32.05 0.65
C ILE A 259 2.53 30.58 0.97
N GLU A 260 2.10 30.08 2.13
CA GLU A 260 2.29 28.67 2.51
C GLU A 260 1.60 27.70 1.53
N ALA A 261 0.37 28.00 1.11
CA ALA A 261 -0.34 27.20 0.12
C ALA A 261 0.38 27.20 -1.25
N THR A 262 1.00 28.33 -1.64
CA THR A 262 1.81 28.45 -2.86
C THR A 262 3.07 27.59 -2.77
N VAL A 263 3.82 27.72 -1.67
CA VAL A 263 5.06 26.97 -1.42
C VAL A 263 4.79 25.46 -1.38
N ARG A 264 3.65 25.03 -0.82
CA ARG A 264 3.27 23.61 -0.74
C ARG A 264 2.49 23.07 -1.96
N ARG A 265 2.31 23.85 -3.05
CA ARG A 265 1.45 23.51 -4.22
C ARG A 265 0.01 23.11 -3.86
N ARG A 266 -0.52 23.63 -2.75
CA ARG A 266 -1.89 23.39 -2.27
C ARG A 266 -2.79 24.60 -2.50
N LEU A 267 -2.57 25.34 -3.60
CA LEU A 267 -3.37 26.52 -3.94
C LEU A 267 -4.83 26.19 -4.22
N SER A 268 -5.11 25.11 -4.96
CA SER A 268 -6.49 24.69 -5.26
C SER A 268 -7.33 24.42 -4.00
N PRO A 269 -6.89 23.56 -3.05
CA PRO A 269 -7.67 23.34 -1.82
C PRO A 269 -7.69 24.57 -0.90
N PHE A 270 -6.65 25.41 -0.89
CA PHE A 270 -6.65 26.65 -0.12
C PHE A 270 -7.73 27.62 -0.62
N LEU A 271 -7.77 27.89 -1.93
CA LEU A 271 -8.77 28.76 -2.54
C LEU A 271 -10.19 28.23 -2.30
N LEU A 272 -10.39 26.92 -2.41
CA LEU A 272 -11.69 26.30 -2.15
C LEU A 272 -12.15 26.48 -0.70
N ASN A 273 -11.29 26.17 0.28
CA ASN A 273 -11.61 26.35 1.70
C ASN A 273 -11.88 27.81 2.04
N MET A 274 -11.11 28.72 1.44
CA MET A 274 -11.26 30.16 1.60
C MET A 274 -12.59 30.66 1.03
N THR A 275 -13.01 30.19 -0.14
CA THR A 275 -14.32 30.48 -0.70
C THR A 275 -15.44 29.96 0.20
N ILE A 276 -15.30 28.76 0.76
CA ILE A 276 -16.28 28.20 1.71
C ILE A 276 -16.38 29.08 2.97
N VAL A 277 -15.26 29.44 3.59
CA VAL A 277 -15.25 30.32 4.76
C VAL A 277 -15.92 31.65 4.45
N LEU A 278 -15.57 32.27 3.32
CA LEU A 278 -16.15 33.55 2.92
C LEU A 278 -17.66 33.42 2.61
N ALA A 279 -18.09 32.32 2.00
CA ALA A 279 -19.50 32.03 1.74
C ALA A 279 -20.28 31.84 3.04
N VAL A 280 -19.71 31.15 4.04
CA VAL A 280 -20.31 30.99 5.37
C VAL A 280 -20.43 32.34 6.08
N PHE A 281 -19.36 33.14 6.11
CA PHE A 281 -19.40 34.49 6.68
C PHE A 281 -20.44 35.37 6.00
N THR A 282 -20.47 35.35 4.67
CA THR A 282 -21.47 36.12 3.88
C THR A 282 -22.87 35.64 4.19
N SER A 283 -23.09 34.33 4.30
CA SER A 283 -24.39 33.75 4.66
C SER A 283 -24.83 34.16 6.06
N LEU A 284 -23.94 34.16 7.05
CA LEU A 284 -24.23 34.62 8.40
C LEU A 284 -24.59 36.10 8.44
N ILE A 285 -23.87 36.93 7.69
CA ILE A 285 -24.18 38.36 7.55
C ILE A 285 -25.56 38.54 6.92
N LEU A 286 -25.87 37.81 5.84
CA LEU A 286 -27.18 37.86 5.17
C LEU A 286 -28.31 37.40 6.09
N ILE A 287 -28.12 36.32 6.85
CA ILE A 287 -29.13 35.84 7.81
C ILE A 287 -29.39 36.89 8.87
N LYS A 288 -28.33 37.50 9.43
CA LYS A 288 -28.46 38.53 10.46
C LYS A 288 -29.19 39.77 9.94
N GLU A 289 -28.83 40.25 8.74
CA GLU A 289 -29.38 41.49 8.17
C GLU A 289 -30.81 41.28 7.64
N PHE A 290 -31.09 40.14 7.02
CA PHE A 290 -32.34 39.87 6.30
C PHE A 290 -33.22 38.79 6.95
N TRP A 291 -33.09 38.57 8.27
CA TRP A 291 -33.82 37.51 8.99
C TRP A 291 -35.35 37.55 8.78
N TYR A 292 -35.93 38.76 8.65
CA TYR A 292 -37.35 38.95 8.39
C TYR A 292 -37.78 38.47 6.99
N LEU A 293 -36.94 38.66 5.97
CA LEU A 293 -37.21 38.14 4.62
C LEU A 293 -37.17 36.61 4.58
N LEU A 294 -36.23 36.00 5.31
CA LEU A 294 -36.16 34.55 5.45
C LEU A 294 -37.42 33.99 6.12
N LEU A 295 -37.94 34.68 7.15
CA LEU A 295 -39.19 34.29 7.82
C LEU A 295 -40.40 34.39 6.88
N ILE A 296 -40.50 35.48 6.11
CA ILE A 296 -41.55 35.65 5.10
C ILE A 296 -41.47 34.53 4.04
N LEU A 297 -40.27 34.21 3.55
CA LEU A 297 -40.07 33.17 2.55
C LEU A 297 -40.42 31.78 3.07
N ALA A 298 -40.10 31.48 4.33
CA ALA A 298 -40.49 30.24 5.00
C ALA A 298 -42.01 30.12 5.18
N LEU A 299 -42.67 31.21 5.59
CA LEU A 299 -44.13 31.24 5.70
C LEU A 299 -44.80 31.04 4.33
N LEU A 300 -44.26 31.68 3.29
CA LEU A 300 -44.77 31.56 1.93
C LEU A 300 -44.59 30.13 1.38
N ALA A 301 -43.46 29.49 1.67
CA ALA A 301 -43.25 28.07 1.36
C ALA A 301 -44.27 27.16 2.06
N LEU A 302 -44.54 27.40 3.35
CA LEU A 302 -45.55 26.66 4.13
C LEU A 302 -46.95 26.79 3.51
N VAL A 303 -47.34 28.01 3.15
CA VAL A 303 -48.63 28.28 2.49
C VAL A 303 -48.71 27.55 1.15
N VAL A 304 -47.65 27.58 0.34
CA VAL A 304 -47.60 26.85 -0.94
C VAL A 304 -47.73 25.34 -0.72
N THR A 305 -47.02 24.77 0.26
CA THR A 305 -47.15 23.34 0.57
C THR A 305 -48.56 22.97 1.01
N MET A 306 -49.19 23.80 1.84
CA MET A 306 -50.57 23.59 2.29
C MET A 306 -51.57 23.68 1.13
N ILE A 307 -51.37 24.60 0.18
CA ILE A 307 -52.20 24.68 -1.02
C ILE A 307 -52.03 23.43 -1.90
N ILE A 308 -50.78 22.95 -2.08
CA ILE A 308 -50.51 21.73 -2.85
C ILE A 308 -51.19 20.51 -2.21
N ASP A 309 -51.09 20.38 -0.89
CA ASP A 309 -51.71 19.26 -0.16
C ASP A 309 -53.24 19.32 -0.23
N ASN A 310 -53.84 20.50 -0.07
CA ASN A 310 -55.28 20.69 -0.24
C ASN A 310 -55.75 20.37 -1.68
N LEU A 311 -55.00 20.78 -2.70
CA LEU A 311 -55.31 20.46 -4.10
C LEU A 311 -55.18 18.95 -4.41
N ARG A 312 -54.22 18.26 -3.77
CA ARG A 312 -54.10 16.81 -3.86
C ARG A 312 -55.29 16.09 -3.23
N GLU A 313 -55.74 16.55 -2.06
CA GLU A 313 -56.89 15.99 -1.36
C GLU A 313 -58.20 16.16 -2.17
N LEU A 314 -58.39 17.33 -2.77
CA LEU A 314 -59.53 17.61 -3.67
C LEU A 314 -59.54 16.72 -4.93
N ARG A 315 -58.38 16.26 -5.41
CA ARG A 315 -58.27 15.39 -6.59
C ARG A 315 -58.52 13.91 -6.28
N GLN A 316 -58.51 13.52 -5.00
CA GLN A 316 -58.75 12.14 -4.55
C GLN A 316 -60.19 11.89 -4.11
N ARG A 317 -61.04 12.92 -4.05
CA ARG A 317 -62.50 12.82 -3.90
C ARG A 317 -63.18 12.84 -5.26
#